data_AF-T0PHR8-F1
#
_entry.id   AF-T0PHR8-F1
#
_cell.length_a   1.000
_cell.length_b   1.000
_cell.length_c   1.000
_cell.angle_alpha   90.00
_cell.angle_beta   90.00
_cell.angle_gamma   90.00
#
_symmetry.space_group_name_H-M   'P 1'
#
loop_
_entity.id
_entity.type
_entity.pdbx_description
1 polymer ?
#
loop_
_entity_poly.entity_id
_entity_poly.type
_entity_poly.pdbx_seq_one_letter_code
_entity_poly.pdbx_strand_id
1 'polypeptide(L)'
;GVLLTKCTVLFFDLNLGVDEMRHQASLWAGGFVGIGVVFFASLVLQNHQFAIACERLTSRIRGLCFEAMLRQDIGWFDDEKHSSGSLTTRLATDSAAIRTMTAETLNAMLVNVASLSVAFAIAFSQSWQM
;
A
#
# COMPACT_ATOMS: atom_id res chain seq x y z
N GLY A 1 3.37 -5.96 -19.76
CA GLY A 1 3.24 -6.68 -21.04
C GLY A 1 3.94 -5.95 -22.16
N VAL A 2 3.35 -4.86 -22.66
CA VAL A 2 3.77 -4.12 -23.87
C VAL A 2 5.26 -3.71 -23.90
N LEU A 3 5.80 -3.19 -22.79
CA LEU A 3 7.22 -2.81 -22.69
C LEU A 3 8.16 -4.02 -22.82
N LEU A 4 7.83 -5.13 -22.16
CA LEU A 4 8.60 -6.37 -22.27
C LEU A 4 8.48 -6.96 -23.67
N THR A 5 7.30 -6.90 -24.29
CA THR A 5 7.07 -7.34 -25.68
C THR A 5 7.88 -6.51 -26.68
N LYS A 6 7.94 -5.18 -26.50
CA LYS A 6 8.77 -4.29 -27.33
C LYS A 6 10.27 -4.57 -27.13
N CYS A 7 10.69 -4.84 -25.90
CA CYS A 7 12.07 -5.18 -25.57
C CYS A 7 12.49 -6.55 -26.12
N THR A 8 11.60 -7.55 -26.10
CA THR A 8 11.87 -8.87 -26.70
C THR A 8 11.88 -8.82 -28.22
N VAL A 9 10.93 -8.10 -28.84
CA VAL A 9 10.91 -7.92 -30.30
C VAL A 9 12.19 -7.22 -30.76
N LEU A 10 12.64 -6.18 -30.04
CA LEU A 10 13.90 -5.50 -30.34
C LEU A 10 15.12 -6.43 -30.26
N PHE A 11 15.14 -7.35 -29.29
CA PHE A 11 16.22 -8.32 -29.12
C PHE A 11 16.22 -9.40 -30.21
N PHE A 12 15.06 -9.71 -30.79
CA PHE A 12 14.88 -10.71 -31.85
C PHE A 12 14.90 -10.12 -33.27
N ASP A 13 14.93 -8.79 -33.42
CA ASP A 13 15.04 -8.13 -34.71
C ASP A 13 16.49 -8.22 -35.24
N LEU A 14 16.80 -9.32 -35.94
CA LEU A 14 18.09 -9.59 -36.59
C LEU A 14 18.39 -8.68 -37.81
N ASN A 15 17.52 -7.70 -38.08
CA ASN A 15 17.67 -6.76 -39.21
C ASN A 15 18.50 -5.51 -38.83
N LEU A 16 18.64 -5.19 -37.54
CA LEU A 16 19.44 -4.04 -37.07
C LEU A 16 20.92 -4.42 -36.89
N GLY A 17 21.83 -3.51 -37.26
CA GLY A 17 23.26 -3.67 -37.00
C GLY A 17 23.57 -3.78 -35.50
N VAL A 18 24.62 -4.52 -35.16
CA VAL A 18 25.03 -4.84 -33.77
C VAL A 18 25.18 -3.59 -32.89
N ASP A 19 25.66 -2.48 -33.47
CA ASP A 19 25.87 -1.22 -32.74
C ASP A 19 24.54 -0.50 -32.42
N GLU A 20 23.56 -0.55 -33.32
CA GLU A 20 22.24 0.06 -33.13
C GLU A 20 21.42 -0.70 -32.08
N MET A 21 21.51 -2.04 -32.07
CA MET A 21 20.89 -2.88 -31.03
C MET A 21 21.44 -2.56 -29.64
N ARG A 22 22.76 -2.37 -29.52
CA ARG A 22 23.40 -2.00 -28.24
C ARG A 22 22.95 -0.64 -27.74
N HIS A 23 22.84 0.35 -28.62
CA HIS A 23 22.39 1.69 -28.24
C HIS A 23 20.94 1.66 -27.71
N GLN A 24 20.02 1.03 -28.44
CA GLN A 24 18.63 0.95 -28.00
C GLN A 24 18.46 0.09 -26.74
N ALA A 25 19.18 -1.03 -26.61
CA ALA A 25 19.19 -1.82 -25.39
C ALA A 25 19.65 -1.00 -24.17
N SER A 26 20.68 -0.15 -24.32
CA SER A 26 21.15 0.72 -23.24
C SER A 26 20.12 1.77 -22.82
N LEU A 27 19.35 2.32 -23.77
CA LEU A 27 18.26 3.26 -23.49
C LEU A 27 17.11 2.58 -22.75
N TRP A 28 16.68 1.39 -23.19
CA TRP A 28 15.65 0.62 -22.49
C TRP A 28 16.08 0.20 -21.09
N ALA A 29 17.34 -0.24 -20.93
CA ALA A 29 17.91 -0.57 -19.63
C ALA A 29 17.88 0.64 -18.66
N GLY A 30 18.26 1.83 -19.13
CA GLY A 30 18.13 3.07 -18.35
C GLY A 30 16.68 3.38 -17.96
N GLY A 31 15.73 3.15 -18.87
CA GLY A 31 14.30 3.28 -18.60
C GLY A 31 13.81 2.36 -17.49
N PHE A 32 14.22 1.08 -17.49
CA PHE A 32 13.87 0.13 -16.42
C PHE A 32 14.43 0.54 -15.07
N VAL A 33 15.67 1.06 -15.03
CA VAL A 33 16.26 1.60 -13.80
C VAL A 33 15.44 2.79 -13.29
N GLY A 34 15.04 3.71 -14.17
CA GLY A 34 14.19 4.85 -13.81
C GLY A 34 12.83 4.43 -13.22
N ILE A 35 12.15 3.47 -13.85
CA ILE A 35 10.90 2.89 -13.34
C ILE A 35 11.12 2.25 -11.96
N GLY A 36 12.24 1.54 -11.78
CA GLY A 36 12.61 0.93 -10.49
C GLY A 36 12.77 1.96 -9.38
N VAL A 37 13.43 3.09 -9.65
CA VAL A 37 13.60 4.18 -8.68
C VAL A 37 12.26 4.81 -8.32
N VAL A 38 11.40 5.08 -9.30
CA VAL A 38 10.06 5.64 -9.06
C VAL A 38 9.20 4.66 -8.27
N PHE A 39 9.26 3.37 -8.57
CA PHE A 39 8.54 2.34 -7.83
C PHE A 39 9.00 2.25 -6.38
N PHE A 40 10.32 2.25 -6.16
CA PHE A 40 10.90 2.27 -4.82
C PHE A 40 10.45 3.49 -4.02
N ALA A 41 10.55 4.69 -4.60
CA ALA A 41 10.09 5.92 -3.97
C ALA A 41 8.59 5.86 -3.63
N SER A 42 7.77 5.34 -4.55
CA SER A 42 6.32 5.20 -4.36
C SER A 42 5.98 4.25 -3.21
N LEU A 43 6.69 3.12 -3.11
CA LEU A 43 6.52 2.18 -1.99
C LEU A 43 6.90 2.82 -0.65
N VAL A 44 8.04 3.52 -0.59
CA VAL A 44 8.47 4.19 0.65
C VAL A 44 7.46 5.24 1.07
N LEU A 45 7.00 6.09 0.14
CA LEU A 45 6.00 7.12 0.42
C LEU A 45 4.67 6.52 0.87
N GLN A 46 4.18 5.49 0.17
CA GLN A 46 2.95 4.79 0.54
C GLN A 46 3.05 4.24 1.97
N ASN A 47 4.09 3.45 2.27
CA ASN A 47 4.28 2.87 3.60
C ASN A 47 4.38 3.94 4.69
N HIS A 48 5.08 5.04 4.43
CA HIS A 48 5.23 6.13 5.38
C HIS A 48 3.91 6.86 5.65
N GLN A 49 3.13 7.17 4.62
CA GLN A 49 1.81 7.79 4.76
C GLN A 49 0.84 6.89 5.53
N PHE A 50 0.86 5.59 5.23
CA PHE A 50 0.04 4.60 5.94
C PHE A 50 0.46 4.47 7.41
N ALA A 51 1.75 4.49 7.73
CA ALA A 51 2.23 4.45 9.10
C ALA A 51 1.65 5.62 9.93
N ILE A 52 1.70 6.84 9.39
CA ILE A 52 1.15 8.04 10.03
C ILE A 52 -0.38 7.92 10.17
N ALA A 53 -1.08 7.48 9.13
CA ALA A 53 -2.53 7.31 9.16
C ALA A 53 -2.95 6.28 10.24
N CYS A 54 -2.22 5.17 10.35
CA CYS A 54 -2.45 4.14 11.36
C CYS A 54 -2.21 4.65 12.78
N GLU A 55 -1.15 5.44 12.98
CA GLU A 55 -0.85 6.04 14.29
C GLU A 55 -1.97 6.99 14.75
N ARG A 56 -2.44 7.85 13.84
CA ARG A 56 -3.58 8.75 14.11
C ARG A 56 -4.86 7.98 14.44
N LEU A 57 -5.17 6.94 13.67
CA LEU A 57 -6.32 6.08 13.91
C LEU A 57 -6.24 5.41 15.29
N THR A 58 -5.07 4.86 15.64
CA THR A 58 -4.85 4.18 16.92
C THR A 58 -5.03 5.13 18.10
N SER A 59 -4.47 6.34 17.98
CA SER A 59 -4.60 7.37 19.02
C SER A 59 -6.06 7.77 19.23
N ARG A 60 -6.84 7.90 18.14
CA ARG A 60 -8.27 8.21 18.20
C ARG A 60 -9.08 7.08 18.85
N ILE A 61 -8.86 5.83 18.45
CA ILE A 61 -9.56 4.66 19.04
C ILE A 61 -9.26 4.56 20.54
N ARG A 62 -7.99 4.68 20.92
CA ARG A 62 -7.59 4.66 22.34
C ARG A 62 -8.27 5.76 23.14
N GLY A 63 -8.35 6.98 22.59
CA GLY A 63 -9.05 8.09 23.23
C GLY A 63 -10.55 7.82 23.44
N LEU A 64 -11.25 7.36 22.39
CA LEU A 64 -12.68 7.06 22.45
C LEU A 64 -13.00 5.94 23.45
N CYS A 65 -12.20 4.87 23.45
CA CYS A 65 -12.41 3.78 24.39
C CYS A 65 -12.08 4.18 25.84
N PHE A 66 -11.05 5.00 26.04
CA PHE A 66 -10.75 5.52 27.38
C PHE A 66 -11.88 6.42 27.90
N GLU A 67 -12.43 7.30 27.06
CA GLU A 67 -13.61 8.10 27.40
C GLU A 67 -14.82 7.21 27.74
N ALA A 68 -15.08 6.17 26.94
CA ALA A 68 -16.16 5.23 27.20
C ALA A 68 -15.97 4.46 28.52
N MET A 69 -14.73 4.11 28.86
CA MET A 69 -14.39 3.45 30.12
C MET A 69 -14.64 4.36 31.33
N LEU A 70 -14.33 5.66 31.23
CA LEU A 70 -14.57 6.63 32.31
C LEU A 70 -16.07 6.89 32.57
N ARG A 71 -16.94 6.58 31.61
CA ARG A 71 -18.40 6.74 31.74
C ARG A 71 -19.10 5.51 32.35
N GLN A 72 -18.36 4.45 32.69
CA GLN A 72 -18.92 3.25 33.33
C GLN A 72 -19.18 3.44 34.83
N ASP A 73 -20.19 2.74 35.34
CA ASP A 73 -20.59 2.78 36.75
C ASP A 73 -19.53 2.18 37.67
N ILE A 74 -19.46 2.65 38.93
CA ILE A 74 -18.44 2.18 39.90
C ILE A 74 -18.51 0.66 40.11
N GLY A 75 -19.72 0.09 40.15
CA GLY A 75 -19.94 -1.35 40.34
C GLY A 75 -19.53 -2.20 39.13
N TRP A 76 -19.30 -1.59 37.97
CA TRP A 76 -18.74 -2.30 36.82
C TRP A 76 -17.26 -2.64 37.04
N PHE A 77 -16.53 -1.79 37.76
CA PHE A 77 -15.11 -1.99 38.11
C PHE A 77 -14.89 -2.97 39.27
N ASP A 78 -15.94 -3.33 40.02
CA ASP A 78 -15.86 -4.31 41.12
C ASP A 78 -15.68 -5.74 40.62
N ASP A 79 -15.97 -6.02 39.35
CA ASP A 79 -15.70 -7.32 38.73
C ASP A 79 -14.19 -7.47 38.45
N GLU A 80 -13.56 -8.57 38.89
CA GLU A 80 -12.12 -8.84 38.70
C GLU A 80 -11.70 -8.72 37.22
N LYS A 81 -12.63 -9.04 36.31
CA LYS A 81 -12.41 -8.95 34.85
C LYS A 81 -12.30 -7.50 34.34
N HIS A 82 -12.90 -6.54 35.05
CA HIS A 82 -12.91 -5.11 34.73
C HIS A 82 -11.99 -4.31 35.64
N SER A 83 -11.02 -4.98 36.30
CA SER A 83 -9.94 -4.27 36.97
C SER A 83 -9.23 -3.32 35.99
N SER A 84 -8.83 -2.14 36.46
CA SER A 84 -8.24 -1.08 35.64
C SER A 84 -7.01 -1.55 34.83
N GLY A 85 -6.24 -2.50 35.38
CA GLY A 85 -5.09 -3.11 34.69
C GLY A 85 -5.48 -4.07 33.56
N SER A 86 -6.52 -4.90 33.78
CA SER A 86 -7.11 -5.79 32.77
C SER A 86 -7.66 -4.99 31.59
N LEU A 87 -8.42 -3.93 31.89
CA LEU A 87 -9.03 -3.08 30.88
C LEU A 87 -8.01 -2.29 30.06
N THR A 88 -6.97 -1.76 30.71
CA THR A 88 -5.88 -1.06 30.00
C THR A 88 -5.15 -2.02 29.05
N THR A 89 -4.93 -3.25 29.49
CA THR A 89 -4.28 -4.29 28.67
C THR A 89 -5.16 -4.66 27.47
N ARG A 90 -6.45 -4.95 27.71
CA ARG A 90 -7.44 -5.23 26.66
C ARG A 90 -7.58 -4.09 25.67
N LEU A 91 -7.64 -2.86 26.17
CA LEU A 91 -7.70 -1.67 25.33
C LEU A 91 -6.48 -1.58 24.41
N ALA A 92 -5.28 -1.84 24.95
CA ALA A 92 -4.05 -1.83 24.16
C ALA A 92 -4.06 -2.93 23.09
N THR A 93 -4.45 -4.17 23.44
CA THR A 93 -4.48 -5.29 22.50
C THR A 93 -5.54 -5.12 21.42
N ASP A 94 -6.76 -4.73 21.80
CA ASP A 94 -7.88 -4.59 20.87
C ASP A 94 -7.66 -3.40 19.92
N SER A 95 -7.14 -2.29 20.43
CA SER A 95 -6.77 -1.14 19.59
C SER A 95 -5.67 -1.51 18.60
N ALA A 96 -4.67 -2.30 19.00
CA ALA A 96 -3.59 -2.74 18.12
C ALA A 96 -4.09 -3.74 17.05
N ALA A 97 -5.01 -4.63 17.40
CA ALA A 97 -5.62 -5.57 16.47
C ALA A 97 -6.46 -4.83 15.42
N ILE A 98 -7.36 -3.93 15.86
CA ILE A 98 -8.20 -3.13 14.96
C ILE A 98 -7.34 -2.26 14.03
N ARG A 99 -6.28 -1.65 14.55
CA ARG A 99 -5.32 -0.89 13.74
C ARG A 99 -4.73 -1.74 12.64
N THR A 100 -4.27 -2.95 12.96
CA THR A 100 -3.60 -3.84 12.00
C THR A 100 -4.57 -4.30 10.91
N MET A 101 -5.78 -4.74 11.30
CA MET A 101 -6.82 -5.13 10.34
C MET A 101 -7.24 -3.97 9.43
N THR A 102 -7.40 -2.76 10.01
CA THR A 102 -7.77 -1.57 9.24
C THR A 102 -6.65 -1.16 8.29
N ALA A 103 -5.39 -1.22 8.74
CA ALA A 103 -4.22 -0.90 7.93
C ALA A 103 -4.13 -1.81 6.70
N GLU A 104 -4.28 -3.12 6.90
CA GLU A 104 -4.23 -4.11 5.83
C GLU A 104 -5.36 -3.89 4.81
N THR A 105 -6.58 -3.68 5.31
CA THR A 105 -7.75 -3.44 4.46
C THR A 105 -7.61 -2.16 3.64
N LEU A 106 -7.15 -1.07 4.27
CA LEU A 106 -6.99 0.22 3.59
C LEU A 106 -5.88 0.18 2.54
N ASN A 107 -4.79 -0.55 2.82
CA ASN A 107 -3.73 -0.81 1.86
C ASN A 107 -4.23 -1.63 0.66
N ALA A 108 -4.93 -2.73 0.91
CA ALA A 108 -5.49 -3.57 -0.16
C ALA A 108 -6.46 -2.78 -1.06
N MET A 109 -7.32 -1.95 -0.46
CA MET A 109 -8.23 -1.09 -1.22
C MET A 109 -7.47 -0.10 -2.13
N LEU A 110 -6.42 0.54 -1.62
CA LEU A 110 -5.62 1.49 -2.41
C LEU A 110 -4.90 0.80 -3.57
N VAL A 111 -4.32 -0.38 -3.34
CA VAL A 111 -3.68 -1.18 -4.40
C VAL A 111 -4.70 -1.61 -5.45
N ASN A 112 -5.89 -2.07 -5.04
CA ASN A 112 -6.93 -2.49 -5.97
C ASN A 112 -7.42 -1.32 -6.84
N VAL A 113 -7.67 -0.15 -6.25
CA VAL A 113 -8.09 1.05 -6.98
C VAL A 113 -7.00 1.51 -7.96
N ALA A 114 -5.74 1.51 -7.53
CA ALA A 114 -4.61 1.86 -8.39
C ALA A 114 -4.43 0.85 -9.54
N SER A 115 -4.58 -0.44 -9.26
CA SER A 115 -4.51 -1.48 -10.29
C SER A 115 -5.65 -1.34 -11.29
N LEU A 116 -6.86 -1.08 -10.81
CA LEU A 116 -8.05 -0.88 -11.64
C LEU A 116 -7.88 0.35 -12.55
N SER A 117 -7.38 1.46 -12.02
CA SER A 117 -7.16 2.68 -12.80
C SER A 117 -6.08 2.51 -13.86
N VAL A 118 -4.97 1.83 -13.54
CA VAL A 118 -3.94 1.47 -14.53
C VAL A 118 -4.48 0.53 -15.60
N ALA A 119 -5.25 -0.49 -15.20
CA ALA A 119 -5.87 -1.43 -16.14
C ALA A 119 -6.82 -0.71 -17.10
N PHE A 120 -7.68 0.18 -16.61
CA PHE A 120 -8.55 0.99 -17.45
C PHE A 120 -7.76 1.92 -18.38
N ALA A 121 -6.73 2.60 -17.88
CA ALA A 121 -5.91 3.48 -18.71
C ALA A 121 -5.27 2.74 -19.88
N ILE A 122 -4.74 1.53 -19.64
CA ILE A 122 -4.18 0.67 -20.70
C ILE A 122 -5.27 0.20 -21.65
N ALA A 123 -6.41 -0.25 -21.13
CA ALA A 123 -7.53 -0.73 -21.94
C ALA A 123 -8.05 0.35 -22.89
N PHE A 124 -8.29 1.57 -22.41
CA PHE A 124 -8.72 2.69 -23.26
C PHE A 124 -7.65 3.12 -24.25
N SER A 125 -6.38 3.15 -23.85
CA SER A 125 -5.28 3.51 -24.74
C SER A 125 -5.14 2.56 -25.94
N GLN A 126 -5.34 1.25 -25.76
CA GLN A 126 -5.26 0.29 -26.86
C GLN A 126 -6.60 0.16 -27.60
N SER A 127 -7.72 0.21 -26.89
CA SER A 127 -9.04 0.06 -27.49
C SER A 127 -9.47 1.28 -28.30
N TRP A 128 -8.87 2.46 -28.09
CA TRP A 128 -9.08 3.60 -28.99
C TRP A 128 -8.57 3.34 -30.42
N GLN A 129 -7.61 2.42 -30.56
CA GLN A 129 -6.97 2.10 -31.83
C GLN A 129 -7.54 0.85 -32.50
N MET A 130 -8.47 0.13 -31.85
CA MET A 130 -9.24 -0.98 -32.44
C MET A 130 -10.59 -0.52 -32.98
#